data_AF-A0A073JYS3-F1
#
_entry.id   AF-A0A073JYS3-F1
#
_cell.length_a   1.000
_cell.length_b   1.000
_cell.length_c   1.000
_cell.angle_alpha   90.00
_cell.angle_beta   90.00
_cell.angle_gamma   90.00
#
_symmetry.space_group_name_H-M   'P 1'
#
loop_
_entity.id
_entity.type
_entity.pdbx_description
1 polymer ?
#
loop_
_entity_poly.entity_id
_entity_poly.type
_entity_poly.pdbx_seq_one_letter_code
_entity_poly.pdbx_strand_id
1 'polypeptide(L)'
;MVGKEDLVEAYREQLQIVLNSKVEEFQMLGYDRVTEEDVWKCLKKRKWKKVDSNVRLYQLVNDVLTLTANDYMTFLTKEAYQAPLWSFEEYENK
;
A
#
# COMPACT_ATOMS: atom_id res chain seq x y z
N MET A 1 -18.56 10.55 14.22
CA MET A 1 -18.61 10.22 12.79
C MET A 1 -17.32 9.52 12.46
N VAL A 2 -17.38 8.21 12.22
CA VAL A 2 -16.22 7.40 11.81
C VAL A 2 -15.78 7.93 10.44
N GLY A 3 -14.56 8.43 10.36
CA GLY A 3 -14.00 8.99 9.12
C GLY A 3 -13.93 7.90 8.05
N LYS A 4 -14.00 8.27 6.76
CA LYS A 4 -13.91 7.30 5.65
C LYS A 4 -12.61 6.47 5.69
N GLU A 5 -11.55 6.99 6.32
CA GLU A 5 -10.29 6.29 6.55
C GLU A 5 -10.42 5.17 7.60
N ASP A 6 -11.26 5.36 8.62
CA ASP A 6 -11.48 4.38 9.69
C ASP A 6 -12.16 3.10 9.17
N LEU A 7 -12.94 3.17 8.08
CA LEU A 7 -13.63 2.02 7.51
C LEU A 7 -12.66 1.02 6.88
N VAL A 8 -11.63 1.52 6.18
CA VAL A 8 -10.60 0.65 5.58
C VAL A 8 -9.71 0.08 6.68
N GLU A 9 -9.38 0.90 7.69
CA GLU A 9 -8.58 0.47 8.82
C GLU A 9 -9.26 -0.66 9.62
N ALA A 10 -10.60 -0.64 9.72
CA ALA A 10 -11.37 -1.71 10.36
C ALA A 10 -11.24 -3.07 9.65
N TYR A 11 -10.89 -3.10 8.36
CA TYR A 11 -10.66 -4.34 7.61
C TYR A 11 -9.19 -4.77 7.58
N ARG A 12 -8.26 -4.02 8.20
CA ARG A 12 -6.82 -4.25 8.07
C ARG A 12 -6.40 -5.67 8.47
N GLU A 13 -6.87 -6.16 9.60
CA GLU A 13 -6.58 -7.52 10.08
C GLU A 13 -7.09 -8.58 9.10
N GLN A 14 -8.29 -8.39 8.53
CA GLN A 14 -8.86 -9.32 7.55
C GLN A 14 -8.13 -9.31 6.20
N LEU A 15 -7.47 -8.20 5.86
CA LEU A 15 -6.70 -8.06 4.61
C LEU A 15 -5.27 -8.58 4.73
N GLN A 16 -4.78 -8.86 5.95
CA GLN A 16 -3.38 -9.21 6.21
C GLN A 16 -2.85 -10.34 5.32
N ILE A 17 -3.62 -11.41 5.15
CA ILE A 17 -3.23 -12.57 4.32
C ILE A 17 -2.98 -12.15 2.86
N VAL A 18 -3.87 -11.30 2.32
CA VAL A 18 -3.79 -10.86 0.92
C VAL A 18 -2.69 -9.81 0.74
N LEU A 19 -2.48 -8.96 1.74
CA LEU A 19 -1.38 -7.99 1.75
C LEU A 19 -0.02 -8.70 1.77
N ASN A 20 0.14 -9.72 2.61
CA ASN A 20 1.37 -10.53 2.66
C ASN A 20 1.65 -11.22 1.33
N SER A 21 0.62 -11.84 0.72
CA SER A 21 0.76 -12.44 -0.61
C SER A 21 1.17 -11.42 -1.68
N LYS A 22 0.67 -10.17 -1.61
CA LYS A 22 1.08 -9.10 -2.53
C LYS A 22 2.50 -8.62 -2.28
N VAL A 23 2.95 -8.57 -1.02
CA VAL A 23 4.34 -8.27 -0.67
C VAL A 23 5.27 -9.32 -1.27
N GLU A 24 4.97 -10.61 -1.09
CA GLU A 24 5.74 -11.71 -1.67
C GLU A 24 5.77 -11.63 -3.21
N GLU A 25 4.64 -11.34 -3.86
CA GLU A 25 4.58 -11.11 -5.30
C GLU A 25 5.51 -9.99 -5.76
N PHE A 26 5.51 -8.85 -5.06
CA PHE A 26 6.39 -7.73 -5.39
C PHE A 26 7.86 -8.06 -5.13
N GLN A 27 8.18 -8.78 -4.06
CA GLN A 27 9.54 -9.28 -3.83
C GLN A 27 10.01 -10.19 -4.97
N MET A 28 9.14 -11.10 -5.45
CA MET A 28 9.46 -11.94 -6.62
C MET A 28 9.71 -11.15 -7.90
N LEU A 29 9.15 -9.93 -8.02
CA LEU A 29 9.37 -9.01 -9.13
C LEU A 29 10.62 -8.11 -8.94
N GLY A 30 11.39 -8.30 -7.85
CA GLY A 30 12.62 -7.56 -7.55
C GLY A 30 12.45 -6.38 -6.60
N TYR A 31 11.29 -6.23 -5.95
CA TYR A 31 11.09 -5.23 -4.89
C TYR A 31 11.44 -5.79 -3.52
N ASP A 32 12.69 -6.23 -3.32
CA ASP A 32 13.10 -7.01 -2.14
C ASP A 32 12.80 -6.34 -0.79
N ARG A 33 12.74 -5.00 -0.76
CA ARG A 33 12.52 -4.20 0.46
C ARG A 33 11.06 -3.83 0.71
N VAL A 34 10.12 -4.24 -0.14
CA VAL A 34 8.70 -3.90 0.05
C VAL A 34 8.16 -4.52 1.32
N THR A 35 7.41 -3.72 2.09
CA THR A 35 6.74 -4.16 3.31
C THR A 35 5.22 -4.09 3.19
N GLU A 36 4.51 -4.79 4.08
CA GLU A 36 3.05 -4.72 4.18
C GLU A 36 2.57 -3.26 4.36
N GLU A 37 3.30 -2.48 5.16
CA GLU A 37 3.01 -1.07 5.42
C GLU A 37 3.20 -0.20 4.17
N ASP A 38 4.18 -0.49 3.32
CA ASP A 38 4.38 0.24 2.07
C ASP A 38 3.24 -0.04 1.08
N VAL A 39 2.83 -1.31 0.97
CA VAL A 39 1.67 -1.71 0.15
C VAL A 39 0.40 -1.04 0.68
N TRP A 40 0.19 -1.02 2.00
CA TRP A 40 -0.95 -0.36 2.65
C TRP A 40 -1.00 1.14 2.35
N LYS A 41 0.13 1.84 2.51
CA LYS A 41 0.27 3.27 2.16
C LYS A 41 0.00 3.50 0.68
N CYS A 42 0.54 2.65 -0.19
CA CYS A 42 0.31 2.73 -1.63
C CYS A 42 -1.19 2.62 -1.96
N LEU A 43 -1.89 1.62 -1.41
CA LEU A 43 -3.33 1.44 -1.60
C LEU A 43 -4.13 2.64 -1.12
N LYS A 44 -3.84 3.16 0.08
CA LYS A 44 -4.44 4.40 0.62
C LYS A 44 -4.27 5.58 -0.34
N LYS A 45 -3.07 5.78 -0.87
CA LYS A 45 -2.78 6.91 -1.79
C LYS A 45 -3.24 6.67 -3.24
N ARG A 46 -3.44 5.43 -3.69
CA ARG A 46 -3.72 5.13 -5.10
C ARG A 46 -5.17 4.73 -5.33
N LYS A 47 -5.69 3.78 -4.55
CA LYS A 47 -7.00 3.16 -4.75
C LYS A 47 -8.05 3.73 -3.78
N TRP A 48 -7.66 4.05 -2.54
CA TRP A 48 -8.61 4.36 -1.46
C TRP A 48 -8.72 5.85 -1.09
N LYS A 49 -8.26 6.76 -1.94
CA LYS A 49 -8.37 8.22 -1.73
C LYS A 49 -9.80 8.72 -1.49
N LYS A 50 -10.79 8.04 -2.07
CA LYS A 50 -12.21 8.40 -1.98
C LYS A 50 -13.06 7.15 -1.81
N VAL A 51 -12.82 6.42 -0.72
CA VAL A 51 -13.61 5.22 -0.39
C VAL A 51 -15.06 5.59 -0.14
N ASP A 52 -15.97 4.77 -0.70
CA ASP A 52 -17.40 4.85 -0.44
C ASP A 52 -17.69 4.39 1.00
N SER A 53 -18.64 5.05 1.66
CA SER A 53 -19.16 4.65 2.96
C SER A 53 -19.66 3.20 3.02
N ASN A 54 -20.01 2.61 1.88
CA ASN A 54 -20.53 1.25 1.77
C ASN A 54 -19.51 0.23 1.26
N VAL A 55 -18.21 0.53 1.35
CA VAL A 55 -17.15 -0.38 0.90
C VAL A 55 -17.25 -1.74 1.59
N ARG A 56 -17.08 -2.80 0.80
CA ARG A 56 -17.12 -4.19 1.26
C ARG A 56 -15.72 -4.80 1.22
N LEU A 57 -15.46 -5.74 2.13
CA LEU A 57 -14.17 -6.42 2.22
C LEU A 57 -13.69 -6.98 0.86
N TYR A 58 -14.57 -7.65 0.10
CA TYR A 58 -14.19 -8.24 -1.18
C TYR A 58 -13.70 -7.20 -2.21
N GLN A 59 -14.17 -5.95 -2.13
CA GLN A 59 -13.71 -4.86 -2.99
C GLN A 59 -12.29 -4.47 -2.61
N LEU A 60 -12.01 -4.36 -1.31
CA LEU A 60 -10.66 -4.08 -0.81
C LEU A 60 -9.69 -5.22 -1.15
N VAL A 61 -10.11 -6.48 -1.01
CA VAL A 61 -9.33 -7.66 -1.45
C VAL A 61 -8.99 -7.56 -2.94
N ASN A 62 -9.98 -7.24 -3.78
CA ASN A 62 -9.76 -7.04 -5.21
C ASN A 62 -8.79 -5.88 -5.48
N ASP A 63 -8.89 -4.77 -4.77
CA ASP A 63 -7.96 -3.65 -4.90
C ASP A 63 -6.52 -4.04 -4.54
N VAL A 64 -6.33 -4.86 -3.50
CA VAL A 64 -5.02 -5.40 -3.13
C VAL A 64 -4.49 -6.27 -4.27
N LEU A 65 -5.26 -7.27 -4.71
CA LEU A 65 -4.82 -8.23 -5.72
C LEU A 65 -4.55 -7.61 -7.10
N THR A 66 -5.32 -6.58 -7.47
CA THR A 66 -5.17 -5.86 -8.74
C THR A 66 -4.17 -4.71 -8.69
N LEU A 67 -3.49 -4.49 -7.55
CA LEU A 67 -2.39 -3.55 -7.46
C LEU A 67 -1.20 -4.06 -8.28
N THR A 68 -0.75 -3.26 -9.25
CA THR A 68 0.35 -3.63 -10.15
C THR A 68 1.70 -3.12 -9.64
N ALA A 69 2.80 -3.78 -10.03
CA ALA A 69 4.15 -3.28 -9.78
C ALA A 69 4.38 -1.87 -10.36
N ASN A 70 3.77 -1.55 -11.51
CA ASN A 70 3.85 -0.22 -12.09
C ASN A 70 3.14 0.85 -11.24
N ASP A 71 1.99 0.52 -10.63
CA ASP A 71 1.34 1.40 -9.65
C ASP A 71 2.23 1.65 -8.44
N TYR A 72 2.86 0.60 -7.93
CA TYR A 72 3.77 0.67 -6.79
C TYR A 72 5.02 1.51 -7.11
N MET A 73 5.64 1.32 -8.28
CA MET A 73 6.74 2.17 -8.77
C MET A 73 6.35 3.63 -8.85
N THR A 74 5.19 3.92 -9.44
CA THR A 74 4.70 5.29 -9.56
C THR A 74 4.50 5.93 -8.18
N PHE A 75 4.03 5.14 -7.21
CA PHE A 75 3.93 5.57 -5.82
C PHE A 75 5.32 5.87 -5.22
N LEU A 76 6.28 4.94 -5.28
CA LEU A 76 7.63 5.14 -4.75
C LEU A 76 8.33 6.36 -5.34
N THR A 77 8.29 6.52 -6.66
CA THR A 77 8.86 7.68 -7.35
C THR A 77 8.27 8.98 -6.82
N LYS A 78 6.95 9.03 -6.61
CA LYS A 78 6.29 10.22 -6.06
C LYS A 78 6.70 10.49 -4.62
N GLU A 79 6.81 9.47 -3.78
CA GLU A 79 7.27 9.63 -2.40
C GLU A 79 8.71 10.13 -2.36
N ALA A 80 9.60 9.61 -3.21
CA ALA A 80 11.00 10.04 -3.29
C ALA A 80 11.13 11.54 -3.64
N TYR A 81 10.29 12.07 -4.53
CA TYR A 81 10.26 13.51 -4.84
C TYR A 81 9.76 14.38 -3.67
N GLN A 82 8.96 13.80 -2.76
CA GLN A 82 8.44 14.50 -1.58
C GLN A 82 9.32 14.30 -0.34
N ALA A 83 10.24 13.34 -0.40
CA ALA A 83 11.07 12.97 0.72
C ALA A 83 12.18 14.01 0.96
N PRO A 84 12.44 14.37 2.22
CA PRO A 84 13.56 15.25 2.55
C PRO A 84 14.90 14.52 2.35
N LEU A 85 15.94 15.27 1.96
CA LEU A 85 17.26 14.71 1.59
C LEU A 85 17.90 13.81 2.67
N TRP A 86 17.64 14.08 3.96
CA TRP A 86 18.18 13.26 5.05
C TRP A 86 17.58 11.85 5.13
N SER A 87 16.40 11.62 4.54
CA SER A 87 15.75 10.30 4.57
C SER A 87 16.44 9.26 3.68
N PHE A 88 17.28 9.69 2.73
CA PHE A 88 18.05 8.76 1.88
C PHE A 88 19.14 8.02 2.66
N GLU A 89 19.63 8.58 3.77
CA GLU A 89 20.64 7.93 4.63
C GLU A 89 20.12 6.64 5.28
N GLU A 90 18.81 6.55 5.53
CA GLU A 90 18.17 5.33 6.07
C GLU A 90 18.10 4.20 5.04
N TYR A 91 18.05 4.53 3.75
CA TYR A 91 18.04 3.54 2.66
C TYR A 91 19.43 2.96 2.41
N GLU A 92 20.51 3.72 2.62
CA GLU A 92 21.88 3.25 2.42
C GLU A 92 22.37 2.35 3.57
N ASN A 93 21.82 2.50 4.77
CA ASN A 93 22.31 1.83 5.99
C ASN A 93 21.57 0.54 6.38
N LYS A 94 20.81 -0.08 5.47
CA LYS A 94 20.07 -1.34 5.71
C LYS A 94 20.19 -2.31 4.55
#